data_AF-A0A143WWV3-F1
#
_entry.id   AF-A0A143WWV3-F1
#
_cell.length_a   1.000
_cell.length_b   1.000
_cell.length_c   1.000
_cell.angle_alpha   90.00
_cell.angle_beta   90.00
_cell.angle_gamma   90.00
#
_symmetry.space_group_name_H-M   'P 1'
#
loop_
_entity.id
_entity.type
_entity.pdbx_description
1 polymer ?
#
loop_
_entity_poly.entity_id
_entity_poly.type
_entity_poly.pdbx_seq_one_letter_code
_entity_poly.pdbx_strand_id
1 'polypeptide(L)'
;MVLSGMNSLEQMRDNLLFMKDFVPMTEAEKATCAKAAMIIQQSSMIPCTACHYCTETCPKHIPIPEYLSLLQEGHSTTQIVYYFNLAQTHGRAGDCIECHQCERHCPQHIKITDHLKEISQAFDGFKGW
;
A
#
# COMPACT_ATOMS: atom_id res chain seq x y z
N MET A 1 8.93 8.59 -16.68
CA MET A 1 8.25 9.83 -16.23
C MET A 1 8.49 9.94 -14.73
N VAL A 2 8.96 11.07 -14.22
CA VAL A 2 9.27 11.29 -12.79
C VAL A 2 8.28 12.32 -12.24
N LEU A 3 7.61 12.00 -11.13
CA LEU A 3 6.70 12.91 -10.44
C LEU A 3 7.37 13.39 -9.15
N SER A 4 7.57 14.70 -9.03
CA SER A 4 8.15 15.33 -7.83
C SER A 4 7.06 16.12 -7.09
N GLY A 5 6.80 15.77 -5.83
CA GLY A 5 5.86 16.47 -4.97
C GLY A 5 6.52 17.67 -4.29
N MET A 6 5.82 18.80 -4.22
CA MET A 6 6.33 20.04 -3.62
C MET A 6 5.18 20.90 -3.08
N ASN A 7 5.43 21.67 -2.04
CA ASN A 7 4.44 22.58 -1.43
C ASN A 7 4.92 24.03 -1.29
N SER A 8 6.12 24.35 -1.81
CA SER A 8 6.67 25.70 -1.80
C SER A 8 7.34 26.06 -3.14
N LEU A 9 7.41 27.36 -3.43
CA LEU A 9 8.13 27.88 -4.61
C LEU A 9 9.63 27.58 -4.56
N GLU A 10 10.19 27.45 -3.37
CA GLU A 10 11.60 27.12 -3.16
C GLU A 10 11.90 25.69 -3.62
N GLN A 11 11.09 24.72 -3.18
CA GLN A 11 11.19 23.33 -3.63
C GLN A 11 10.99 23.19 -5.14
N MET A 12 10.08 23.97 -5.73
CA MET A 12 9.89 24.01 -7.17
C MET A 12 11.16 24.48 -7.90
N ARG A 13 11.77 25.58 -7.45
CA ARG A 13 13.00 26.11 -8.05
C ARG A 13 14.15 25.13 -7.93
N ASP A 14 14.29 24.49 -6.76
CA ASP A 14 15.34 23.49 -6.52
C ASP A 14 15.19 22.27 -7.44
N ASN A 15 13.97 21.70 -7.53
CA ASN A 15 13.66 20.61 -8.44
C ASN A 15 14.00 20.94 -9.91
N LEU A 16 13.71 22.17 -10.36
CA LEU A 16 14.03 22.62 -11.71
C LEU A 16 15.53 22.79 -11.95
N LEU A 17 16.25 23.35 -10.97
CA LEU A 17 17.70 23.56 -11.06
C LEU A 17 18.44 22.22 -11.17
N PHE A 18 18.05 21.23 -10.36
CA PHE A 18 18.67 19.91 -10.38
C PHE A 18 18.54 19.21 -11.74
N MET A 19 17.41 19.40 -12.43
CA MET A 19 17.17 18.77 -13.74
C MET A 19 17.84 19.48 -14.92
N LYS A 20 18.35 20.72 -14.72
CA LYS A 20 18.91 21.54 -15.79
C LYS A 20 20.29 21.05 -16.24
N ASP A 21 21.16 20.73 -15.28
CA ASP A 21 22.56 20.34 -15.52
C ASP A 21 22.79 18.89 -15.06
N PHE A 22 22.01 17.96 -15.65
CA PHE A 22 22.00 16.57 -15.22
C PHE A 22 23.37 15.89 -15.39
N VAL A 23 23.91 15.38 -14.28
CA VAL A 23 25.11 14.53 -14.26
C VAL A 23 24.67 13.09 -13.99
N PRO A 24 24.90 12.14 -14.91
CA PRO A 24 24.57 10.73 -14.67
C PRO A 24 25.34 10.17 -13.48
N MET A 25 24.68 9.28 -12.74
CA MET A 25 25.33 8.53 -11.66
C MET A 25 26.52 7.71 -12.18
N THR A 26 27.58 7.68 -11.38
CA THR A 26 28.70 6.75 -11.55
C THR A 26 28.25 5.32 -11.27
N GLU A 27 29.04 4.34 -11.73
CA GLU A 27 28.76 2.93 -11.46
C GLU A 27 28.78 2.60 -9.96
N ALA A 28 29.61 3.29 -9.17
CA ALA A 28 29.64 3.12 -7.71
C ALA A 28 28.36 3.63 -7.04
N GLU A 29 27.83 4.78 -7.48
CA GLU A 29 26.56 5.32 -6.98
C GLU A 29 25.38 4.42 -7.37
N LYS A 30 25.35 3.94 -8.63
CA LYS A 30 24.33 2.99 -9.09
C LYS A 30 24.34 1.71 -8.25
N ALA A 31 25.51 1.15 -7.99
CA ALA A 31 25.66 -0.04 -7.15
C ALA A 31 25.17 0.21 -5.70
N THR A 32 25.42 1.41 -5.17
CA THR A 32 24.93 1.81 -3.84
C THR A 32 23.40 1.90 -3.80
N CYS A 33 22.78 2.57 -4.77
CA CYS A 33 21.32 2.64 -4.88
C CYS A 33 20.69 1.25 -5.09
N ALA A 34 21.31 0.38 -5.90
CA ALA A 34 20.84 -0.99 -6.08
C ALA A 34 20.88 -1.80 -4.79
N LYS A 35 21.95 -1.66 -3.99
CA LYS A 35 22.07 -2.30 -2.68
C LYS A 35 20.99 -1.81 -1.70
N ALA A 36 20.76 -0.50 -1.65
CA ALA A 36 19.70 0.07 -0.81
C ALA A 36 18.32 -0.44 -1.24
N ALA A 37 18.03 -0.47 -2.55
CA ALA A 37 16.79 -1.02 -3.09
C ALA A 37 16.59 -2.49 -2.72
N MET A 38 17.65 -3.33 -2.82
CA MET A 38 17.58 -4.73 -2.38
C MET A 38 17.26 -4.86 -0.90
N ILE A 39 17.90 -4.07 -0.02
CA ILE A 39 17.65 -4.13 1.42
C ILE A 39 16.19 -3.75 1.74
N ILE A 40 15.66 -2.71 1.07
CA ILE A 40 14.27 -2.29 1.24
C ILE A 40 13.30 -3.37 0.72
N GLN A 41 13.59 -3.95 -0.44
CA GLN A 41 12.78 -5.03 -1.03
C GLN A 41 12.83 -6.34 -0.26
N GLN A 42 13.86 -6.55 0.56
CA GLN A 42 13.92 -7.70 1.47
C GLN A 42 12.94 -7.59 2.64
N SER A 43 12.32 -6.42 2.86
CA SER A 43 11.22 -6.34 3.83
C SER A 43 10.00 -7.09 3.30
N SER A 44 9.43 -7.99 4.11
CA SER A 44 8.20 -8.72 3.79
C SER A 44 6.93 -7.85 3.89
N MET A 45 7.08 -6.53 3.83
CA MET A 45 5.97 -5.59 3.99
C MET A 45 5.19 -5.48 2.68
N ILE A 46 3.86 -5.41 2.78
CA ILE A 46 3.01 -5.14 1.63
C ILE A 46 3.23 -3.67 1.25
N PRO A 47 3.64 -3.35 0.00
CA PRO A 47 4.06 -2.01 -0.40
C PRO A 47 2.87 -1.06 -0.63
N CYS A 48 1.89 -1.05 0.27
CA CYS A 48 0.72 -0.18 0.19
C CYS A 48 1.08 1.24 0.63
N THR A 49 0.72 2.23 -0.19
CA THR A 49 0.95 3.65 0.09
C THR A 49 -0.27 4.37 0.66
N ALA A 50 -1.32 3.63 1.01
CA ALA A 50 -2.59 4.18 1.49
C ALA A 50 -3.18 5.30 0.61
N CYS A 51 -3.10 5.14 -0.72
CA CYS A 51 -3.63 6.13 -1.68
C CYS A 51 -5.13 6.05 -1.92
N HIS A 52 -5.82 5.03 -1.39
CA HIS A 52 -7.27 4.78 -1.49
C HIS A 52 -7.88 4.59 -2.90
N TYR A 53 -7.10 4.57 -3.98
CA TYR A 53 -7.62 4.31 -5.34
C TYR A 53 -8.36 2.96 -5.48
N CYS A 54 -7.92 1.96 -4.70
CA CYS A 54 -8.57 0.66 -4.64
C CYS A 54 -9.94 0.70 -3.94
N THR A 55 -10.14 1.60 -2.97
CA THR A 55 -11.39 1.73 -2.21
C THR A 55 -12.48 2.36 -3.07
N GLU A 56 -12.15 3.40 -3.84
CA GLU A 56 -13.05 4.10 -4.77
C GLU A 56 -13.69 3.18 -5.82
N THR A 57 -12.97 2.12 -6.19
CA THR A 57 -13.40 1.17 -7.24
C THR A 57 -13.98 -0.12 -6.68
N CYS A 58 -14.01 -0.28 -5.37
CA CYS A 58 -14.51 -1.50 -4.74
C CYS A 58 -16.05 -1.47 -4.64
N PRO A 59 -16.79 -2.35 -5.35
CA PRO A 59 -18.25 -2.37 -5.29
C PRO A 59 -18.80 -2.80 -3.93
N LYS A 60 -17.93 -3.35 -3.07
CA LYS A 60 -18.24 -3.79 -1.70
C LYS A 60 -17.79 -2.78 -0.65
N HIS A 61 -17.18 -1.67 -1.06
CA HIS A 61 -16.73 -0.59 -0.20
C HIS A 61 -15.83 -1.10 0.93
N ILE A 62 -14.92 -2.02 0.57
CA ILE A 62 -13.94 -2.61 1.50
C ILE A 62 -12.83 -1.58 1.75
N PRO A 63 -12.46 -1.29 3.02
CA PRO A 63 -11.39 -0.37 3.38
C PRO A 63 -10.03 -1.07 3.21
N ILE A 64 -9.64 -1.25 1.94
CA ILE A 64 -8.50 -2.09 1.56
C ILE A 64 -7.18 -1.63 2.20
N PRO A 65 -6.79 -0.34 2.17
CA PRO A 65 -5.53 0.09 2.78
C PRO A 65 -5.44 -0.24 4.27
N GLU A 66 -6.51 -0.02 5.02
CA GLU A 66 -6.61 -0.32 6.44
C GLU A 66 -6.44 -1.81 6.71
N TYR A 67 -7.13 -2.66 5.94
CA TYR A 67 -7.04 -4.11 6.08
C TYR A 67 -5.65 -4.65 5.73
N LEU A 68 -4.96 -4.09 4.73
CA LEU A 68 -3.57 -4.43 4.43
C LEU A 68 -2.62 -4.02 5.57
N SER A 69 -2.89 -2.90 6.26
CA SER A 69 -2.10 -2.48 7.45
C SER A 69 -2.25 -3.49 8.59
N LEU A 70 -3.48 -3.92 8.86
CA LEU A 70 -3.77 -4.91 9.91
C LEU A 70 -3.03 -6.23 9.69
N LEU A 71 -2.93 -6.69 8.44
CA LEU A 71 -2.20 -7.92 8.12
C LEU A 71 -0.70 -7.80 8.42
N GLN A 72 -0.11 -6.62 8.24
CA GLN A 72 1.32 -6.37 8.50
C GLN A 72 1.63 -6.20 10.00
N GLU A 73 0.71 -5.62 10.76
CA GLU A 73 0.87 -5.40 12.20
C GLU A 73 0.65 -6.67 13.03
N GLY A 74 0.08 -7.72 12.40
CA GLY A 74 -0.16 -9.02 13.01
C GLY A 74 -1.48 -9.12 13.78
N HIS A 75 -1.70 -10.29 14.39
CA HIS A 75 -2.94 -10.59 15.12
C HIS A 75 -2.82 -10.31 16.61
N SER A 76 -3.35 -9.19 17.07
CA SER A 76 -3.65 -8.95 18.49
C SER A 76 -5.09 -8.51 18.71
N THR A 77 -5.53 -8.46 19.96
CA THR A 77 -6.87 -8.00 20.34
C THR A 77 -7.19 -6.61 19.79
N THR A 78 -6.20 -5.72 19.73
CA THR A 78 -6.36 -4.36 19.18
C THR A 78 -6.71 -4.39 17.70
N GLN A 79 -5.98 -5.16 16.88
CA GLN A 79 -6.24 -5.28 15.44
C GLN A 79 -7.60 -5.95 15.18
N ILE A 80 -7.98 -6.94 15.99
CA ILE A 80 -9.29 -7.59 15.91
C ILE A 80 -10.40 -6.56 16.16
N VAL A 81 -10.31 -5.77 17.23
CA VAL A 81 -11.29 -4.72 17.53
C VAL A 81 -11.34 -3.69 16.40
N TYR A 82 -10.19 -3.27 15.87
CA TYR A 82 -10.12 -2.31 14.77
C TYR A 82 -10.80 -2.86 13.50
N TYR A 83 -10.53 -4.11 13.13
CA TYR A 83 -11.18 -4.79 12.02
C TYR A 83 -12.71 -4.80 12.17
N PHE A 84 -13.21 -5.23 13.33
CA PHE A 84 -14.64 -5.31 13.58
C PHE A 84 -15.31 -3.93 13.65
N ASN A 85 -14.62 -2.89 14.11
CA ASN A 85 -15.13 -1.52 14.08
C ASN A 85 -15.28 -1.00 12.64
N LEU A 86 -14.29 -1.23 11.78
CA LEU A 86 -14.39 -0.87 10.36
C LEU A 86 -15.53 -1.63 9.66
N ALA A 87 -15.68 -2.91 9.98
CA ALA A 87 -16.73 -3.78 9.43
C ALA A 87 -18.17 -3.39 9.84
N GLN A 88 -18.36 -2.43 10.76
CA GLN A 88 -19.69 -1.91 11.08
C GLN A 88 -20.22 -0.95 10.01
N THR A 89 -19.32 -0.25 9.31
CA THR A 89 -19.66 0.79 8.32
C THR A 89 -19.14 0.50 6.92
N HIS A 90 -18.24 -0.48 6.77
CA HIS A 90 -17.62 -0.87 5.51
C HIS A 90 -17.73 -2.38 5.27
N GLY A 91 -17.48 -2.81 4.02
CA GLY A 91 -17.45 -4.23 3.67
C GLY A 91 -16.31 -4.98 4.37
N ARG A 92 -16.59 -6.21 4.80
CA ARG A 92 -15.60 -7.12 5.37
C ARG A 92 -14.63 -7.64 4.31
N ALA A 93 -13.47 -8.14 4.73
CA ALA A 93 -12.52 -8.75 3.81
C ALA A 93 -13.15 -9.93 3.05
N GLY A 94 -13.96 -10.75 3.73
CA GLY A 94 -14.72 -11.85 3.13
C GLY A 94 -15.85 -11.45 2.18
N ASP A 95 -16.25 -10.18 2.15
CA ASP A 95 -17.24 -9.69 1.17
C ASP A 95 -16.64 -9.53 -0.23
N CYS A 96 -15.31 -9.68 -0.37
CA CYS A 96 -14.61 -9.59 -1.64
C CYS A 96 -15.17 -10.60 -2.66
N ILE A 97 -15.63 -10.09 -3.80
CA ILE A 97 -16.17 -10.88 -4.91
C ILE A 97 -15.13 -11.17 -6.01
N GLU A 98 -13.85 -10.94 -5.74
CA GLU A 98 -12.74 -11.23 -6.66
C GLU A 98 -12.91 -10.57 -8.04
N CYS A 99 -13.44 -9.35 -8.10
CA CYS A 99 -13.62 -8.63 -9.37
C CYS A 99 -12.32 -8.02 -9.94
N HIS A 100 -11.24 -8.04 -9.15
CA HIS A 100 -9.90 -7.48 -9.46
C HIS A 100 -9.89 -6.00 -9.89
N GLN A 101 -10.94 -5.22 -9.61
CA GLN A 101 -10.98 -3.79 -9.94
C GLN A 101 -9.93 -3.00 -9.18
N CYS A 102 -9.78 -3.31 -7.88
CA CYS A 102 -8.79 -2.68 -7.01
C CYS A 102 -7.36 -2.85 -7.51
N GLU A 103 -7.01 -4.04 -8.03
CA GLU A 103 -5.66 -4.35 -8.52
C GLU A 103 -5.33 -3.58 -9.80
N ARG A 104 -6.30 -3.43 -10.71
CA ARG A 104 -6.15 -2.64 -11.94
C ARG A 104 -5.87 -1.16 -11.67
N HIS A 105 -6.34 -0.63 -10.54
CA HIS A 105 -6.16 0.77 -10.14
C HIS A 105 -5.04 0.95 -9.11
N CYS A 106 -4.43 -0.14 -8.62
CA CYS A 106 -3.35 -0.07 -7.66
C CYS A 106 -2.04 0.33 -8.36
N PRO A 107 -1.47 1.51 -8.08
CA PRO A 107 -0.22 1.95 -8.71
C PRO A 107 0.99 1.12 -8.25
N GLN A 108 0.85 0.37 -7.15
CA GLN A 108 1.87 -0.51 -6.59
C GLN A 108 1.73 -1.96 -7.06
N HIS A 109 0.76 -2.26 -7.95
CA HIS A 109 0.52 -3.60 -8.50
C HIS A 109 0.38 -4.70 -7.44
N ILE A 110 -0.25 -4.37 -6.31
CA ILE A 110 -0.48 -5.29 -5.19
C ILE A 110 -1.56 -6.30 -5.58
N LYS A 111 -1.35 -7.58 -5.23
CA LYS A 111 -2.34 -8.65 -5.32
C LYS A 111 -3.37 -8.54 -4.20
N ILE A 112 -4.17 -7.48 -4.24
CA ILE A 112 -5.13 -7.11 -3.19
C ILE A 112 -6.11 -8.27 -2.91
N THR A 113 -6.58 -8.99 -3.94
CA THR A 113 -7.56 -10.06 -3.72
C THR A 113 -6.98 -11.22 -2.91
N ASP A 114 -5.70 -11.54 -3.11
CA ASP A 114 -5.02 -12.60 -2.36
C ASP A 114 -4.87 -12.21 -0.89
N HIS A 115 -4.44 -10.96 -0.62
CA HIS A 115 -4.36 -10.46 0.74
C HIS A 115 -5.73 -10.36 1.43
N LEU A 116 -6.79 -9.97 0.72
CA LEU A 116 -8.14 -9.96 1.30
C LEU A 116 -8.61 -11.36 1.71
N LYS A 117 -8.21 -12.41 0.99
CA LYS A 117 -8.46 -13.80 1.41
C LYS A 117 -7.71 -14.14 2.69
N GLU A 118 -6.43 -13.78 2.78
CA GLU A 118 -5.62 -13.96 3.99
C GLU A 118 -6.24 -13.24 5.19
N ILE A 119 -6.65 -11.99 5.00
CA ILE A 119 -7.29 -11.16 6.03
C ILE A 119 -8.63 -11.77 6.44
N SER A 120 -9.45 -12.23 5.49
CA SER A 120 -10.73 -12.88 5.80
C SER A 120 -10.51 -14.14 6.64
N GLN A 121 -9.56 -15.00 6.26
CA GLN A 121 -9.22 -16.20 7.03
C GLN A 121 -8.79 -15.86 8.46
N ALA A 122 -8.06 -14.78 8.62
CA ALA A 122 -7.43 -14.45 9.89
C ALA A 122 -8.33 -13.61 10.82
N PHE A 123 -9.26 -12.81 10.28
CA PHE A 123 -10.16 -11.94 11.04
C PHE A 123 -11.64 -12.36 11.00
N ASP A 124 -12.21 -12.72 9.84
CA ASP A 124 -13.63 -13.13 9.76
C ASP A 124 -13.88 -14.49 10.43
N GLY A 125 -12.87 -15.38 10.40
CA GLY A 125 -12.90 -16.69 11.04
C GLY A 125 -12.81 -16.65 12.58
N PHE A 126 -12.62 -15.47 13.19
CA PHE A 126 -12.44 -15.34 14.63
C PHE A 126 -13.75 -15.62 15.38
N LYS A 127 -13.90 -16.85 15.90
CA LYS A 127 -15.03 -17.30 16.74
C LYS A 127 -14.79 -17.05 18.24
N GLY A 128 -14.29 -15.87 18.59
CA GLY A 128 -13.88 -15.55 19.96
C GLY A 128 -14.88 -14.69 20.71
N TRP A 129 -16.15 -15.12 20.78
CA TRP A 129 -17.14 -14.76 21.81
C TRP A 129 -18.07 -15.95 22.04
#